data_AF-A0A0C3CMA0-F1
#
_entry.id   AF-A0A0C3CMA0-F1
#
_cell.length_a   1.000
_cell.length_b   1.000
_cell.length_c   1.000
_cell.angle_alpha   90.00
_cell.angle_beta   90.00
_cell.angle_gamma   90.00
#
_symmetry.space_group_name_H-M   'P 1'
#
loop_
_entity.id
_entity.type
_entity.pdbx_description
1 polymer ?
#
loop_
_entity_poly.entity_id
_entity_poly.type
_entity_poly.pdbx_seq_one_letter_code
_entity_poly.pdbx_strand_id
1 'polypeptide(L)'
;MLTTEPGSKPGTEGFLMDLDVARLENESINVNTEIDVPPLRRPGGGMTASTVTTHTTFGPNVMRGAPVTGTAQFMAADILQAISMGTSIQHEPKHDIESFIYVLAYSVARKAVIGPTNLDTDQKKQLQSHFHYNFGRMTLFEILASRKGYMPLTIRKYFPGIMSAPMIALMATLDDLLDYSKSTGIRKGVPLTHETVLSAFDDAIGKV
;
A
#
# COMPACT_ATOMS: atom_id res chain seq x y z
N MET A 1 14.82 -19.85 -21.24
CA MET A 1 15.80 -19.90 -20.14
C MET A 1 16.19 -18.47 -19.84
N LEU A 2 15.69 -17.90 -18.73
CA LEU A 2 16.04 -16.53 -18.31
C LEU A 2 16.97 -16.62 -17.12
N THR A 3 18.13 -16.00 -17.28
CA THR A 3 19.27 -15.93 -16.37
C THR A 3 18.90 -15.22 -15.08
N THR A 4 19.28 -15.83 -13.95
CA THR A 4 19.19 -15.26 -12.61
C THR A 4 20.16 -14.07 -12.48
N GLU A 5 19.61 -12.87 -12.34
CA GLU A 5 20.35 -11.65 -12.00
C GLU A 5 20.94 -11.74 -10.57
N PRO A 6 22.16 -11.23 -10.32
CA PRO A 6 22.80 -11.25 -9.00
C PRO A 6 22.11 -10.29 -8.02
N GLY A 7 22.08 -10.70 -6.74
CA GLY A 7 21.35 -10.03 -5.66
C GLY A 7 21.68 -8.54 -5.49
N SER A 8 20.65 -7.75 -5.16
CA SER A 8 20.72 -6.30 -4.99
C SER A 8 21.46 -5.90 -3.70
N LYS A 9 22.14 -4.75 -3.73
CA LYS A 9 22.95 -4.21 -2.63
C LYS A 9 22.07 -3.65 -1.49
N PRO A 10 22.51 -3.69 -0.22
CA PRO A 10 21.81 -3.08 0.91
C PRO A 10 21.48 -1.60 0.65
N GLY A 11 20.27 -1.15 0.99
CA GLY A 11 19.80 0.22 0.69
C GLY A 11 19.05 0.37 -0.64
N THR A 12 18.74 -0.73 -1.32
CA THR A 12 17.77 -0.77 -2.43
C THR A 12 16.40 -1.33 -2.02
N GLU A 13 16.14 -1.41 -0.71
CA GLU A 13 14.81 -1.75 -0.19
C GLU A 13 13.82 -0.63 -0.55
N GLY A 14 12.85 -0.93 -1.41
CA GLY A 14 11.87 0.03 -1.90
C GLY A 14 10.47 -0.56 -2.01
N PHE A 15 9.49 0.31 -2.24
CA PHE A 15 8.04 0.06 -2.31
C PHE A 15 7.60 -1.23 -3.04
N LEU A 16 8.31 -1.62 -4.10
CA LEU A 16 8.04 -2.85 -4.86
C LEU A 16 8.45 -4.13 -4.11
N MET A 17 9.57 -4.06 -3.37
CA MET A 17 10.06 -5.18 -2.56
C MET A 17 9.13 -5.44 -1.36
N ASP A 18 8.57 -4.38 -0.78
CA ASP A 18 7.61 -4.48 0.33
C ASP A 18 6.32 -5.20 -0.06
N LEU A 19 5.89 -5.07 -1.31
CA LEU A 19 4.71 -5.76 -1.83
C LEU A 19 5.02 -7.22 -2.17
N ASP A 20 6.24 -7.51 -2.64
CA ASP A 20 6.73 -8.87 -2.76
C ASP A 20 6.86 -9.57 -1.39
N VAL A 21 7.08 -8.80 -0.32
CA VAL A 21 7.12 -9.27 1.08
C VAL A 21 5.72 -9.44 1.68
N ALA A 22 4.74 -8.60 1.32
CA ALA A 22 3.34 -8.76 1.73
C ALA A 22 2.67 -10.04 1.18
N ARG A 23 3.33 -10.70 0.21
CA ARG A 23 2.90 -11.95 -0.46
C ARG A 23 3.42 -13.22 0.18
N LEU A 24 4.22 -13.13 1.24
CA LEU A 24 4.78 -14.29 1.91
C LEU A 24 3.72 -14.97 2.79
N GLU A 25 3.44 -16.25 2.53
CA GLU A 25 2.73 -17.11 3.47
C GLU A 25 3.54 -17.24 4.77
N ASN A 26 2.85 -17.30 5.92
CA ASN A 26 3.44 -17.23 7.27
C ASN A 26 4.60 -18.21 7.54
N GLU A 27 4.75 -19.27 6.74
CA GLU A 27 5.81 -20.29 6.89
C GLU A 27 7.14 -19.92 6.21
N SER A 28 7.20 -18.84 5.43
CA SER A 28 8.38 -18.45 4.64
C SER A 28 9.19 -17.27 5.20
N ILE A 29 8.69 -16.62 6.26
CA ILE A 29 9.41 -15.60 7.02
C ILE A 29 10.21 -16.31 8.11
N ASN A 30 11.40 -16.80 7.77
CA ASN A 30 12.29 -17.38 8.76
C ASN A 30 13.47 -16.46 9.05
N VAL A 31 13.54 -16.07 10.32
CA VAL A 31 14.59 -15.35 11.05
C VAL A 31 14.41 -13.83 11.15
N ASN A 32 13.77 -13.41 12.26
CA ASN A 32 14.06 -12.12 12.89
C ASN A 32 15.41 -12.25 13.59
N THR A 33 16.45 -11.63 13.04
CA THR A 33 17.73 -11.51 13.74
C THR A 33 17.68 -10.23 14.57
N GLU A 34 17.66 -10.36 15.89
CA GLU A 34 17.91 -9.21 16.77
C GLU A 34 19.42 -8.97 16.82
N ILE A 35 19.85 -7.82 16.35
CA ILE A 35 21.24 -7.40 16.37
C ILE A 35 21.37 -6.28 17.40
N ASP A 36 22.17 -6.51 18.43
CA ASP A 36 22.51 -5.48 19.40
C ASP A 36 23.48 -4.49 18.74
N VAL A 37 23.04 -3.23 18.58
CA VAL A 37 23.85 -2.19 17.97
C VAL A 37 24.60 -1.44 19.07
N PRO A 38 25.94 -1.52 19.09
CA PRO A 38 26.72 -0.89 20.14
C PRO A 38 26.66 0.64 20.02
N PRO A 39 26.81 1.36 21.16
CA PRO A 39 26.97 2.81 21.22
C PRO A 39 27.97 3.37 20.20
N LEU A 40 27.53 4.30 19.35
CA LEU A 40 28.36 5.04 18.41
C LEU A 40 28.70 6.42 18.96
N ARG A 41 29.91 6.89 18.67
CA ARG A 41 30.39 8.19 19.13
C ARG A 41 29.90 9.30 18.19
N ARG A 42 29.17 10.27 18.74
CA ARG A 42 28.67 11.43 17.97
C ARG A 42 29.78 12.47 17.74
N PRO A 43 29.71 13.26 16.64
CA PRO A 43 30.55 14.44 16.48
C PRO A 43 30.22 15.42 17.62
N GLY A 44 31.14 15.56 18.59
CA GLY A 44 30.90 16.26 19.86
C GLY A 44 31.24 15.45 21.12
N GLY A 45 31.61 14.17 20.98
CA GLY A 45 32.24 13.39 22.05
C GLY A 45 31.31 12.54 22.92
N GLY A 46 29.99 12.72 22.81
CA GLY A 46 28.99 11.86 23.47
C GLY A 46 28.73 10.53 22.75
N MET A 47 28.35 9.49 23.49
CA MET A 47 27.99 8.16 22.94
C MET A 47 26.46 8.03 22.76
N THR A 48 26.00 7.30 21.75
CA THR A 48 24.58 6.88 21.66
C THR A 48 24.27 5.77 22.65
N ALA A 49 23.01 5.59 23.04
CA ALA A 49 22.60 4.40 23.78
C ALA A 49 22.71 3.15 22.90
N SER A 50 22.96 1.98 23.50
CA SER A 50 22.80 0.69 22.80
C SER A 50 21.35 0.56 22.34
N THR A 51 21.14 0.06 21.12
CA THR A 51 19.82 -0.10 20.52
C THR A 51 19.73 -1.47 19.87
N VAL A 52 18.66 -2.21 20.13
CA VAL A 52 18.40 -3.47 19.43
C VAL A 52 17.75 -3.15 18.09
N THR A 53 18.35 -3.62 17.00
CA THR A 53 17.78 -3.51 15.66
C THR A 53 17.31 -4.89 15.22
N THR A 54 16.02 -5.01 14.90
CA THR A 54 15.45 -6.23 14.34
C THR A 54 15.65 -6.24 12.84
N HIS A 55 16.40 -7.20 12.33
CA HIS A 55 16.60 -7.42 10.90
C HIS A 55 15.88 -8.70 10.46
N THR A 56 14.87 -8.57 9.61
CA THR A 56 14.16 -9.72 9.05
C THR A 56 14.89 -10.20 7.80
N THR A 57 15.50 -11.38 7.85
CA THR A 57 16.07 -12.05 6.68
C THR A 57 15.04 -12.96 6.03
N PHE A 58 14.93 -12.91 4.70
CA PHE A 58 14.00 -13.76 3.95
C PHE A 58 14.72 -15.02 3.43
N GLY A 59 14.05 -16.18 3.51
CA GLY A 59 14.58 -17.44 3.02
C GLY A 59 14.66 -17.52 1.48
N PRO A 60 15.40 -18.49 0.92
CA PRO A 60 15.60 -18.63 -0.53
C PRO A 60 14.34 -19.00 -1.33
N ASN A 61 13.21 -19.29 -0.67
CA ASN A 61 11.95 -19.70 -1.28
C ASN A 61 10.99 -18.53 -1.62
N VAL A 62 11.43 -17.27 -1.49
CA VAL A 62 10.65 -16.13 -2.01
C VAL A 62 10.63 -16.24 -3.54
N MET A 63 9.54 -16.75 -4.11
CA MET A 63 9.39 -16.94 -5.55
C MET A 63 9.34 -15.57 -6.26
N ARG A 64 10.51 -15.01 -6.58
CA ARG A 64 10.67 -13.92 -7.55
C ARG A 64 10.37 -14.49 -8.94
N GLY A 65 9.10 -14.42 -9.36
CA GLY A 65 8.68 -14.97 -10.65
C GLY A 65 7.16 -15.10 -10.87
N ALA A 66 6.31 -14.74 -9.90
CA ALA A 66 4.89 -14.54 -10.19
C ALA A 66 4.74 -13.45 -11.29
N PRO A 67 3.76 -13.56 -12.20
CA PRO A 67 3.56 -12.58 -13.28
C PRO A 67 3.55 -11.18 -12.70
N VAL A 68 3.96 -10.17 -13.47
CA VAL A 68 4.08 -8.72 -13.15
C VAL A 68 2.77 -8.12 -12.56
N THR A 69 2.38 -8.62 -11.41
CA THR A 69 1.13 -8.41 -10.67
C THR A 69 1.38 -7.47 -9.49
N GLY A 70 2.66 -7.25 -9.14
CA GLY A 70 3.03 -6.31 -8.09
C GLY A 70 2.58 -4.90 -8.43
N THR A 71 2.74 -4.52 -9.70
CA THR A 71 2.23 -3.26 -10.25
C THR A 71 0.71 -3.26 -10.40
N ALA A 72 0.09 -4.41 -10.69
CA ALA A 72 -1.36 -4.52 -10.90
C ALA A 72 -2.17 -4.12 -9.67
N GLN A 73 -1.63 -4.35 -8.47
CA GLN A 73 -2.27 -3.93 -7.21
C GLN A 73 -2.57 -2.43 -7.14
N PHE A 74 -1.80 -1.61 -7.87
CA PHE A 74 -1.97 -0.17 -7.89
C PHE A 74 -2.54 0.36 -9.19
N MET A 75 -2.75 -0.48 -10.21
CA MET A 75 -3.30 0.00 -11.47
C MET A 75 -4.74 0.51 -11.31
N ALA A 76 -5.06 1.54 -12.08
CA ALA A 76 -6.42 2.05 -12.22
C ALA A 76 -7.40 0.95 -12.69
N ALA A 77 -8.66 1.06 -12.28
CA ALA A 77 -9.66 0.04 -12.59
C ALA A 77 -9.90 -0.12 -14.09
N ASP A 78 -9.87 0.98 -14.86
CA ASP A 78 -10.05 0.98 -16.31
C ASP A 78 -8.90 0.26 -17.04
N ILE A 79 -7.66 0.45 -16.56
CA ILE A 79 -6.49 -0.27 -17.08
C ILE A 79 -6.61 -1.77 -16.79
N LEU A 80 -6.96 -2.14 -15.56
CA LEU A 80 -7.17 -3.53 -15.17
C LEU A 80 -8.28 -4.19 -16.00
N GLN A 81 -9.37 -3.47 -16.26
CA GLN A 81 -10.46 -3.94 -17.10
C GLN A 81 -10.01 -4.13 -18.55
N ALA A 82 -9.26 -3.17 -19.11
CA ALA A 82 -8.75 -3.26 -20.47
C ALA A 82 -7.82 -4.48 -20.65
N ILE A 83 -6.90 -4.71 -19.70
CA ILE A 83 -6.03 -5.89 -19.68
C ILE A 83 -6.86 -7.17 -19.60
N SER A 84 -7.86 -7.22 -18.70
CA SER A 84 -8.72 -8.40 -18.53
C SER A 84 -9.55 -8.72 -19.78
N MET A 85 -9.91 -7.70 -20.58
CA MET A 85 -10.68 -7.86 -21.81
C MET A 85 -9.79 -8.05 -23.05
N GLY A 86 -8.46 -7.95 -22.91
CA GLY A 86 -7.53 -7.99 -24.04
C GLY A 86 -7.66 -6.78 -24.97
N THR A 87 -8.18 -5.66 -24.47
CA THR A 87 -8.40 -4.42 -25.22
C THR A 87 -7.34 -3.39 -24.88
N SER A 88 -7.02 -2.49 -25.81
CA SER A 88 -6.21 -1.32 -25.51
C SER A 88 -7.06 -0.19 -24.95
N ILE A 89 -6.48 0.60 -24.05
CA ILE A 89 -7.05 1.86 -23.57
C ILE A 89 -5.97 2.95 -23.66
N GLN A 90 -6.38 4.17 -23.97
CA GLN A 90 -5.48 5.32 -23.88
C GLN A 90 -5.19 5.62 -22.41
N HIS A 91 -3.91 5.71 -22.05
CA HIS A 91 -3.51 6.13 -20.71
C HIS A 91 -3.81 7.62 -20.52
N GLU A 92 -4.43 7.97 -19.39
CA GLU A 92 -4.84 9.32 -19.04
C GLU A 92 -4.34 9.67 -17.64
N PRO A 93 -4.13 10.96 -17.31
CA PRO A 93 -3.66 11.38 -15.98
C PRO A 93 -4.50 10.86 -14.81
N LYS A 94 -5.81 10.67 -15.01
CA LYS A 94 -6.70 10.07 -13.99
C LYS A 94 -6.25 8.69 -13.53
N HIS A 95 -5.61 7.91 -14.41
CA HIS A 95 -5.14 6.57 -14.05
C HIS A 95 -3.96 6.63 -13.09
N ASP A 96 -3.05 7.58 -13.28
CA ASP A 96 -1.91 7.79 -12.38
C ASP A 96 -2.39 8.32 -11.02
N ILE A 97 -3.40 9.21 -11.03
CA ILE A 97 -4.03 9.71 -9.81
C ILE A 97 -4.74 8.59 -9.04
N GLU A 98 -5.55 7.77 -9.70
CA GLU A 98 -6.19 6.61 -9.06
C GLU A 98 -5.13 5.64 -8.49
N SER A 99 -4.03 5.42 -9.23
CA SER A 99 -2.92 4.59 -8.76
C SER A 99 -2.26 5.15 -7.51
N PHE A 100 -2.00 6.47 -7.49
CA PHE A 100 -1.46 7.18 -6.34
C PHE A 100 -2.37 7.03 -5.10
N ILE A 101 -3.69 7.13 -5.27
CA ILE A 101 -4.64 6.95 -4.17
C ILE A 101 -4.54 5.53 -3.58
N TYR A 102 -4.39 4.49 -4.42
CA TYR A 102 -4.20 3.12 -3.93
C TYR A 102 -2.85 2.92 -3.24
N VAL A 103 -1.79 3.58 -3.71
CA VAL A 103 -0.48 3.59 -3.05
C VAL A 103 -0.56 4.22 -1.65
N LEU A 104 -1.31 5.32 -1.52
CA LEU A 104 -1.55 5.96 -0.22
C LEU A 104 -2.31 5.04 0.73
N ALA A 105 -3.41 4.44 0.27
CA ALA A 105 -4.21 3.49 1.04
C ALA A 105 -3.36 2.30 1.53
N TYR A 106 -2.54 1.72 0.63
CA TYR A 106 -1.59 0.67 0.98
C TYR A 106 -0.59 1.11 2.03
N SER A 107 0.00 2.30 1.88
CA SER A 107 1.02 2.81 2.79
C SER A 107 0.47 2.97 4.20
N VAL A 108 -0.75 3.50 4.34
CA VAL A 108 -1.38 3.64 5.66
C VAL A 108 -1.74 2.27 6.25
N ALA A 109 -2.37 1.40 5.46
CA ALA A 109 -2.76 0.08 5.91
C ALA A 109 -1.54 -0.76 6.33
N ARG A 110 -0.48 -0.76 5.51
CA ARG A 110 0.76 -1.47 5.80
C ARG A 110 1.42 -0.93 7.07
N LYS A 111 1.52 0.40 7.21
CA LYS A 111 2.08 1.02 8.43
C LYS A 111 1.32 0.56 9.68
N ALA A 112 0.00 0.47 9.61
CA ALA A 112 -0.81 0.01 10.73
C ALA A 112 -0.66 -1.50 11.00
N VAL A 113 -0.43 -2.32 9.98
CA VAL A 113 -0.20 -3.77 10.13
C VAL A 113 1.16 -4.06 10.77
N ILE A 114 2.22 -3.37 10.33
CA ILE A 114 3.59 -3.62 10.80
C ILE A 114 3.93 -2.83 12.07
N GLY A 115 3.32 -1.67 12.25
CA GLY A 115 3.64 -0.72 13.30
C GLY A 115 2.96 -1.03 14.64
N PRO A 116 3.39 -0.35 15.71
CA PRO A 116 2.68 -0.38 16.97
C PRO A 116 1.29 0.24 16.80
N THR A 117 0.26 -0.47 17.26
CA THR A 117 -1.12 0.01 17.30
C THR A 117 -1.72 -0.30 18.67
N ASN A 118 -2.70 0.49 19.09
CA ASN A 118 -3.46 0.24 20.32
C ASN A 118 -4.64 -0.73 20.08
N LEU A 119 -4.59 -1.50 18.99
CA LEU A 119 -5.63 -2.47 18.65
C LEU A 119 -5.46 -3.73 19.49
N ASP A 120 -6.58 -4.34 19.89
CA ASP A 120 -6.55 -5.66 20.50
C ASP A 120 -6.13 -6.74 19.48
N THR A 121 -5.96 -7.98 19.96
CA THR A 121 -5.48 -9.09 19.13
C THR A 121 -6.45 -9.44 17.98
N ASP A 122 -7.76 -9.35 18.23
CA ASP A 122 -8.77 -9.69 17.22
C ASP A 122 -8.90 -8.57 16.18
N GLN A 123 -8.87 -7.31 16.62
CA GLN A 123 -8.78 -6.14 15.74
C GLN A 123 -7.53 -6.18 14.86
N LYS A 124 -6.38 -6.58 15.42
CA LYS A 124 -5.14 -6.73 14.65
C LYS A 124 -5.25 -7.83 13.58
N LYS A 125 -5.88 -8.97 13.90
CA LYS A 125 -6.17 -10.03 12.91
C LYS A 125 -7.13 -9.56 11.83
N GLN A 126 -8.17 -8.81 12.20
CA GLN A 126 -9.12 -8.24 11.22
C GLN A 126 -8.42 -7.22 10.32
N LEU A 127 -7.53 -6.38 10.86
CA LEU A 127 -6.72 -5.44 10.10
C LEU A 127 -5.80 -6.15 9.10
N GLN A 128 -5.09 -7.19 9.55
CA GLN A 128 -4.26 -8.03 8.68
C GLN A 128 -5.08 -8.70 7.58
N SER A 129 -6.26 -9.22 7.92
CA SER A 129 -7.18 -9.83 6.96
C SER A 129 -7.69 -8.81 5.95
N HIS A 130 -8.04 -7.60 6.38
CA HIS A 130 -8.46 -6.51 5.50
C HIS A 130 -7.34 -6.08 4.56
N PHE A 131 -6.11 -5.95 5.08
CA PHE A 131 -4.93 -5.64 4.27
C PHE A 131 -4.67 -6.71 3.21
N HIS A 132 -4.67 -7.98 3.61
CA HIS A 132 -4.45 -9.11 2.69
C HIS A 132 -5.58 -9.20 1.64
N TYR A 133 -6.84 -8.98 2.05
CA TYR A 133 -7.97 -8.97 1.13
C TYR A 133 -7.85 -7.89 0.05
N ASN A 134 -7.22 -6.75 0.35
CA ASN A 134 -7.13 -5.62 -0.58
C ASN A 134 -5.84 -5.58 -1.40
N PHE A 135 -4.73 -6.09 -0.85
CA PHE A 135 -3.39 -5.97 -1.42
C PHE A 135 -2.61 -7.28 -1.55
N GLY A 136 -3.15 -8.39 -1.00
CA GLY A 136 -2.58 -9.73 -1.09
C GLY A 136 -3.11 -10.59 -2.25
N ARG A 137 -4.18 -10.15 -2.92
CA ARG A 137 -4.80 -10.85 -4.07
C ARG A 137 -3.81 -11.05 -5.23
N MET A 138 -3.93 -12.14 -5.97
CA MET A 138 -2.96 -12.48 -7.02
C MET A 138 -3.54 -12.41 -8.43
N THR A 139 -4.85 -12.53 -8.58
CA THR A 139 -5.48 -12.49 -9.91
C THR A 139 -5.95 -11.09 -10.28
N LEU A 140 -5.83 -10.75 -11.57
CA LEU A 140 -6.34 -9.47 -12.10
C LEU A 140 -7.83 -9.30 -11.83
N PHE A 141 -8.61 -10.38 -11.88
CA PHE A 141 -10.04 -10.37 -11.62
C PHE A 141 -10.35 -9.95 -10.18
N GLU A 142 -9.68 -10.55 -9.19
CA GLU A 142 -9.88 -10.21 -7.79
C GLU A 142 -9.40 -8.80 -7.47
N ILE A 143 -8.28 -8.36 -8.07
CA ILE A 143 -7.79 -6.99 -7.92
C ILE A 143 -8.83 -6.02 -8.50
N LEU A 144 -9.29 -6.24 -9.72
CA LEU A 144 -10.32 -5.42 -10.38
C LEU A 144 -11.59 -5.33 -9.53
N ALA A 145 -12.07 -6.45 -8.97
CA ALA A 145 -13.23 -6.48 -8.09
C ALA A 145 -13.01 -5.63 -6.82
N SER A 146 -11.82 -5.69 -6.19
CA SER A 146 -11.47 -4.85 -5.04
C SER A 146 -11.47 -3.37 -5.40
N ARG A 147 -10.94 -3.00 -6.57
CA ARG A 147 -10.86 -1.61 -7.07
C ARG A 147 -12.24 -1.06 -7.45
N LYS A 148 -13.11 -1.88 -8.05
CA LYS A 148 -14.52 -1.52 -8.33
C LYS A 148 -15.36 -1.35 -7.06
N GLY A 149 -15.02 -2.04 -5.98
CA GLY A 149 -15.67 -1.88 -4.68
C GLY A 149 -15.06 -0.78 -3.80
N TYR A 150 -14.02 -0.06 -4.26
CA TYR A 150 -13.31 0.97 -3.48
C TYR A 150 -12.78 0.48 -2.12
N MET A 151 -12.60 -0.84 -2.01
CA MET A 151 -12.33 -1.52 -0.75
C MET A 151 -11.03 -1.05 -0.06
N PRO A 152 -9.96 -0.65 -0.75
CA PRO A 152 -8.74 -0.16 -0.09
C PRO A 152 -8.94 1.04 0.84
N LEU A 153 -9.86 1.95 0.51
CA LEU A 153 -10.10 3.17 1.30
C LEU A 153 -11.07 2.93 2.47
N THR A 154 -11.77 1.80 2.48
CA THR A 154 -12.72 1.45 3.55
C THR A 154 -12.06 1.16 4.90
N ILE A 155 -10.73 1.00 4.93
CA ILE A 155 -9.96 0.80 6.17
C ILE A 155 -10.26 1.87 7.22
N ARG A 156 -10.54 3.11 6.80
CA ARG A 156 -10.95 4.23 7.68
C ARG A 156 -12.26 3.96 8.44
N LYS A 157 -13.17 3.17 7.85
CA LYS A 157 -14.49 2.85 8.40
C LYS A 157 -14.36 1.74 9.45
N TYR A 158 -13.52 0.74 9.18
CA TYR A 158 -13.35 -0.42 10.04
C TYR A 158 -12.33 -0.20 11.18
N PHE A 159 -11.31 0.62 10.94
CA PHE A 159 -10.20 0.84 11.87
C PHE A 159 -9.87 2.33 12.01
N PRO A 160 -10.81 3.20 12.41
CA PRO A 160 -10.55 4.64 12.50
C PRO A 160 -9.39 4.98 13.45
N GLY A 161 -9.16 4.17 14.49
CA GLY A 161 -8.09 4.37 15.47
C GLY A 161 -6.66 4.24 14.96
N ILE A 162 -6.44 3.76 13.72
CA ILE A 162 -5.09 3.66 13.12
C ILE A 162 -4.68 4.94 12.37
N MET A 163 -5.58 5.91 12.26
CA MET A 163 -5.42 7.13 11.48
C MET A 163 -5.73 8.36 12.35
N SER A 164 -5.11 9.49 12.02
CA SER A 164 -5.53 10.78 12.58
C SER A 164 -6.86 11.23 11.95
N ALA A 165 -7.60 12.11 12.63
CA ALA A 165 -8.86 12.67 12.08
C ALA A 165 -8.69 13.30 10.68
N PRO A 166 -7.62 14.07 10.39
CA PRO A 166 -7.31 14.55 9.04
C PRO A 166 -7.17 13.44 8.01
N MET A 167 -6.47 12.34 8.35
CA MET A 167 -6.28 11.22 7.43
C MET A 167 -7.59 10.46 7.17
N ILE A 168 -8.46 10.33 8.18
CA ILE A 168 -9.81 9.77 8.00
C ILE A 168 -10.63 10.63 7.04
N ALA A 169 -10.59 11.95 7.22
CA ALA A 169 -11.30 12.90 6.35
C ALA A 169 -10.76 12.84 4.90
N LEU A 170 -9.43 12.86 4.73
CA LEU A 170 -8.79 12.72 3.43
C LEU A 170 -9.21 11.43 2.73
N MET A 171 -9.10 10.28 3.41
CA MET A 171 -9.50 8.99 2.85
C MET A 171 -10.99 8.92 2.52
N ALA A 172 -11.85 9.67 3.21
CA ALA A 172 -13.26 9.79 2.86
C ALA A 172 -13.47 10.60 1.58
N THR A 173 -12.82 11.76 1.46
CA THR A 173 -12.90 12.58 0.24
C THR A 173 -12.35 11.86 -0.97
N LEU A 174 -11.24 11.12 -0.84
CA LEU A 174 -10.66 10.36 -1.94
C LEU A 174 -11.55 9.17 -2.36
N ASP A 175 -12.24 8.52 -1.42
CA ASP A 175 -13.24 7.46 -1.67
C ASP A 175 -14.39 8.02 -2.52
N ASP A 176 -14.91 9.18 -2.12
CA ASP A 176 -15.97 9.89 -2.86
C ASP A 176 -15.51 10.34 -4.25
N LEU A 177 -14.29 10.87 -4.40
CA LEU A 177 -13.74 11.28 -5.71
C LEU A 177 -13.60 10.09 -6.67
N LEU A 178 -13.15 8.93 -6.17
CA LEU A 178 -13.06 7.71 -6.97
C LEU A 178 -14.45 7.21 -7.40
N ASP A 179 -15.46 7.31 -6.53
CA ASP A 179 -16.84 6.97 -6.85
C ASP A 179 -17.43 7.90 -7.92
N TYR A 180 -17.33 9.22 -7.72
CA TYR A 180 -17.86 10.21 -8.66
C TYR A 180 -17.18 10.17 -10.02
N SER A 181 -15.87 9.92 -10.08
CA SER A 181 -15.12 9.87 -11.35
C SER A 181 -15.61 8.79 -12.31
N LYS A 182 -16.31 7.76 -11.81
CA LYS A 182 -16.84 6.63 -12.59
C LYS A 182 -18.33 6.74 -12.88
N SER A 183 -19.03 7.73 -12.30
CA SER A 183 -20.46 7.96 -12.55
C SER A 183 -20.67 8.47 -13.98
N THR A 184 -21.09 7.57 -14.87
CA THR A 184 -21.50 7.87 -16.26
C THR A 184 -22.96 8.33 -16.37
N GLY A 185 -23.65 8.53 -15.25
CA GLY A 185 -25.08 8.91 -15.19
C GLY A 185 -25.36 10.42 -15.28
N ILE A 186 -26.64 10.78 -15.05
CA ILE A 186 -27.22 12.15 -15.14
C ILE A 186 -26.48 13.19 -14.30
N ARG A 187 -25.77 12.76 -13.25
CA ARG A 187 -24.84 13.62 -12.49
C ARG A 187 -23.47 13.53 -13.13
N LYS A 188 -23.07 14.60 -13.82
CA LYS A 188 -21.69 14.81 -14.26
C LYS A 188 -20.81 14.75 -13.00
N GLY A 189 -20.09 13.64 -12.82
CA GLY A 189 -19.18 13.46 -11.70
C GLY A 189 -18.08 14.52 -11.70
N VAL A 190 -17.48 14.76 -10.54
CA VAL A 190 -16.28 15.59 -10.45
C VAL A 190 -15.14 14.85 -11.16
N PRO A 191 -14.47 15.44 -12.16
CA PRO A 191 -13.36 14.79 -12.84
C PRO A 191 -12.21 14.53 -11.86
N LEU A 192 -11.61 13.35 -11.93
CA LEU A 192 -10.44 13.02 -11.13
C LEU A 192 -9.20 13.71 -11.73
N THR A 193 -8.85 14.88 -11.18
CA THR A 193 -7.70 15.69 -11.61
C THR A 193 -6.74 15.95 -10.46
N HIS A 194 -5.50 16.34 -10.79
CA HIS A 194 -4.51 16.74 -9.79
C HIS A 194 -5.04 17.84 -8.87
N GLU A 195 -5.72 18.84 -9.42
CA GLU A 195 -6.31 19.95 -8.65
C GLU A 195 -7.32 19.45 -7.61
N THR A 196 -8.24 18.57 -8.02
CA THR A 196 -9.25 18.03 -7.09
C THR A 196 -8.63 17.22 -5.96
N VAL A 197 -7.57 16.47 -6.25
CA VAL A 197 -6.85 15.69 -5.24
C VAL A 197 -6.05 16.60 -4.33
N LEU A 198 -5.28 17.55 -4.86
CA LEU A 198 -4.49 18.49 -4.05
C LEU A 198 -5.39 19.33 -3.14
N SER A 199 -6.53 19.81 -3.64
CA SER A 199 -7.53 20.49 -2.81
C SER A 199 -8.02 19.61 -1.66
N ALA A 200 -8.21 18.30 -1.88
CA ALA A 200 -8.59 17.39 -0.81
C ALA A 200 -7.50 17.22 0.26
N PHE A 201 -6.22 17.27 -0.14
CA PHE A 201 -5.09 17.29 0.81
C PHE A 201 -5.07 18.61 1.61
N ASP A 202 -5.20 19.74 0.94
CA ASP A 202 -5.19 21.06 1.58
C ASP A 202 -6.35 21.18 2.59
N ASP A 203 -7.55 20.75 2.21
CA ASP A 203 -8.72 20.74 3.09
C ASP A 203 -8.56 19.81 4.30
N ALA A 204 -7.86 18.68 4.13
CA ALA A 204 -7.60 17.77 5.24
C ALA A 204 -6.58 18.34 6.22
N ILE A 205 -5.54 19.01 5.71
CA ILE A 205 -4.49 19.63 6.52
C ILE A 205 -4.99 20.90 7.23
N GLY A 206 -5.81 21.71 6.55
CA GLY A 206 -6.39 22.94 7.11
C GLY A 206 -7.39 22.74 8.25
N LYS A 207 -7.76 21.48 8.56
CA LYS A 207 -8.63 21.10 9.68
C LYS A 207 -7.88 20.73 10.97
N VAL A 208 -6.55 20.85 10.98
CA VAL A 208 -5.67 20.57 12.13
C VAL A 208 -5.48 21.80 13.00
#